data_AF-A0A1V9XP37-F1
#
_entry.id   AF-A0A1V9XP37-F1
#
_cell.length_a   1.000
_cell.length_b   1.000
_cell.length_c   1.000
_cell.angle_alpha   90.00
_cell.angle_beta   90.00
_cell.angle_gamma   90.00
#
_symmetry.space_group_name_H-M   'P 1'
#
loop_
_entity.id
_entity.type
_entity.pdbx_description
1 polymer ?
#
loop_
_entity_poly.entity_id
_entity_poly.type
_entity_poly.pdbx_seq_one_letter_code
_entity_poly.pdbx_strand_id
1 'polypeptide(L)'
;MAPYAFAVYRGDVPPWLPYISDAGGDPPQSAVFSMGMALIGLMFVMGIYLCYLILETQNINDCKLITWLGKLLILAGFFMCIGLFGIATNPTGHLRRDGSWTWVVLVPHLLGAATFFSSSIGMMALLTFTTFLLERPNWLNRLFVSRATILMGSLLGGLLVLVGLPALSEVEGLKPSPDHGRVYPPGTTWSAFGEWLIVLTFMLFVATFIPMFRRTKITLVVDYKK
;
A
#
# COMPACT_ATOMS: atom_id res chain seq x y z
N MET A 1 -13.94 -0.93 -2.31
CA MET A 1 -15.16 -1.64 -1.86
C MET A 1 -16.08 -2.03 -3.02
N ALA A 2 -16.42 -1.12 -3.95
CA ALA A 2 -17.23 -1.45 -5.13
C ALA A 2 -16.73 -2.65 -5.99
N PRO A 3 -15.43 -2.74 -6.40
CA PRO A 3 -14.97 -3.86 -7.21
C PRO A 3 -15.06 -5.21 -6.48
N TYR A 4 -14.78 -5.22 -5.17
CA TYR A 4 -14.91 -6.41 -4.33
C TYR A 4 -16.35 -6.91 -4.21
N ALA A 5 -17.29 -6.02 -3.88
CA ALA A 5 -18.70 -6.38 -3.76
C ALA A 5 -19.26 -6.98 -5.05
N PHE A 6 -18.84 -6.44 -6.20
CA PHE A 6 -19.23 -6.93 -7.50
C PHE A 6 -18.61 -8.30 -7.83
N ALA A 7 -17.32 -8.49 -7.54
CA ALA A 7 -16.63 -9.77 -7.74
C ALA A 7 -17.25 -10.89 -6.88
N VAL A 8 -17.61 -10.61 -5.63
CA VAL A 8 -18.31 -11.57 -4.76
C VAL A 8 -19.71 -11.89 -5.31
N TYR A 9 -20.46 -10.86 -5.72
CA TYR A 9 -21.81 -11.05 -6.28
C TYR A 9 -21.81 -11.95 -7.53
N ARG A 10 -20.76 -11.89 -8.36
CA ARG A 10 -20.60 -12.73 -9.55
C ARG A 10 -20.00 -14.11 -9.29
N GLY A 11 -19.50 -14.35 -8.08
CA GLY A 11 -18.80 -15.59 -7.74
C GLY A 11 -17.35 -15.66 -8.28
N ASP A 12 -16.76 -14.52 -8.63
CA ASP A 12 -15.37 -14.44 -9.11
C ASP A 12 -14.38 -14.73 -7.97
N VAL A 13 -14.74 -14.31 -6.75
CA VAL A 13 -13.94 -14.51 -5.52
C VAL A 13 -14.84 -14.95 -4.36
N PRO A 14 -14.32 -15.74 -3.40
CA PRO A 14 -15.07 -16.07 -2.20
C PRO A 14 -15.34 -14.83 -1.34
N PRO A 15 -16.47 -14.79 -0.60
CA PRO A 15 -16.82 -13.66 0.26
C PRO A 15 -15.96 -13.56 1.52
N TRP A 16 -15.29 -14.64 1.92
CA TRP A 16 -14.45 -14.68 3.11
C TRP A 16 -12.98 -14.62 2.71
N LEU A 17 -12.40 -13.44 2.90
CA LEU A 17 -10.96 -13.19 2.91
C LEU A 17 -10.18 -13.66 1.64
N PRO A 18 -10.61 -13.30 0.43
CA PRO A 18 -9.77 -13.49 -0.76
C PRO A 18 -8.60 -12.50 -0.75
N TYR A 19 -7.60 -12.76 -1.60
CA TYR A 19 -6.60 -11.72 -1.92
C TYR A 19 -7.29 -10.49 -2.51
N ILE A 20 -6.85 -9.30 -2.12
CA ILE A 20 -7.52 -8.04 -2.52
C ILE A 20 -7.44 -7.86 -4.03
N SER A 21 -6.32 -8.23 -4.61
CA SER A 21 -6.03 -8.12 -6.04
C SER A 21 -6.84 -9.07 -6.93
N ASP A 22 -7.43 -10.14 -6.37
CA ASP A 22 -8.31 -11.02 -7.14
C ASP A 22 -9.62 -10.30 -7.55
N ALA A 23 -10.06 -9.32 -6.75
CA ALA A 23 -11.20 -8.47 -7.12
C ALA A 23 -10.92 -7.58 -8.36
N GLY A 24 -9.66 -7.46 -8.77
CA GLY A 24 -9.24 -6.73 -9.97
C GLY A 24 -9.13 -7.59 -11.23
N GLY A 25 -9.42 -8.90 -11.18
CA GLY A 25 -9.13 -9.82 -12.28
C GLY A 25 -9.98 -9.67 -13.53
N ASP A 26 -11.31 -9.64 -13.34
CA ASP A 26 -12.27 -9.77 -14.43
C ASP A 26 -13.03 -8.46 -14.72
N PRO A 27 -13.41 -8.20 -15.99
CA PRO A 27 -14.27 -7.08 -16.33
C PRO A 27 -15.73 -7.26 -15.84
N PRO A 28 -16.43 -6.17 -15.48
CA PRO A 28 -15.98 -4.77 -15.50
C PRO A 28 -15.22 -4.30 -14.23
N GLN A 29 -15.20 -5.08 -13.15
CA GLN A 29 -14.64 -4.63 -11.87
C GLN A 29 -13.13 -4.35 -11.92
N SER A 30 -12.40 -5.04 -12.81
CA SER A 30 -10.99 -4.81 -13.07
C SER A 30 -10.69 -3.35 -13.44
N ALA A 31 -11.50 -2.73 -14.30
CA ALA A 31 -11.32 -1.34 -14.71
C ALA A 31 -11.44 -0.37 -13.53
N VAL A 32 -12.46 -0.57 -12.67
CA VAL A 32 -12.69 0.25 -11.48
C VAL A 32 -11.58 0.03 -10.45
N PHE A 33 -11.13 -1.20 -10.27
CA PHE A 33 -10.01 -1.55 -9.41
C PHE A 33 -8.72 -0.84 -9.87
N SER A 34 -8.32 -1.04 -11.13
CA SER A 34 -7.08 -0.49 -11.67
C SER A 34 -7.09 1.05 -11.68
N MET A 35 -8.21 1.67 -12.06
CA MET A 35 -8.36 3.14 -12.02
C MET A 35 -8.26 3.67 -10.58
N GLY A 36 -8.90 2.99 -9.62
CA GLY A 36 -8.81 3.36 -8.21
C GLY A 36 -7.39 3.27 -7.67
N MET A 37 -6.67 2.20 -7.99
CA MET A 37 -5.27 2.01 -7.59
C MET A 37 -4.34 3.06 -8.19
N ALA A 38 -4.50 3.38 -9.48
CA ALA A 38 -3.74 4.43 -10.14
C ALA A 38 -3.98 5.81 -9.53
N LEU A 39 -5.26 6.16 -9.29
CA LEU A 39 -5.63 7.44 -8.66
C LEU A 39 -5.05 7.55 -7.24
N ILE A 40 -5.17 6.49 -6.43
CA ILE A 40 -4.61 6.44 -5.08
C ILE A 40 -3.08 6.60 -5.14
N GLY A 41 -2.40 5.92 -6.06
CA GLY A 41 -0.95 6.05 -6.24
C GLY A 41 -0.52 7.50 -6.49
N LEU A 42 -1.18 8.19 -7.42
CA LEU A 42 -0.91 9.59 -7.72
C LEU A 42 -1.19 10.52 -6.53
N MET A 43 -2.34 10.33 -5.87
CA MET A 43 -2.69 11.10 -4.66
C MET A 43 -1.67 10.87 -3.54
N PHE A 44 -1.12 9.66 -3.44
CA PHE A 44 -0.16 9.32 -2.40
C PHE A 44 1.18 10.04 -2.58
N VAL A 45 1.68 10.12 -3.82
CA VAL A 45 2.91 10.88 -4.12
C VAL A 45 2.75 12.35 -3.70
N MET A 46 1.62 12.97 -4.04
CA MET A 46 1.33 14.35 -3.63
C MET A 46 1.24 14.48 -2.11
N GLY A 47 0.51 13.57 -1.44
CA GLY A 47 0.35 13.59 0.01
C GLY A 47 1.69 13.42 0.75
N ILE A 48 2.54 12.53 0.25
CA ILE A 48 3.88 12.30 0.80
C ILE A 48 4.80 13.51 0.59
N TYR A 49 4.72 14.15 -0.57
CA TYR A 49 5.47 15.39 -0.81
C TYR A 49 5.04 16.50 0.15
N LEU A 50 3.74 16.64 0.41
CA LEU A 50 3.24 17.57 1.44
C LEU A 50 3.75 17.20 2.83
N CYS A 51 3.76 15.92 3.20
CA CYS A 51 4.34 15.47 4.46
C CYS A 51 5.83 15.83 4.57
N TYR A 52 6.61 15.70 3.49
CA TYR A 52 8.00 16.13 3.45
C TYR A 52 8.14 17.63 3.74
N LEU A 53 7.36 18.48 3.06
CA LEU A 53 7.41 19.94 3.29
C LEU A 53 7.06 20.31 4.74
N ILE A 54 6.09 19.61 5.33
CA ILE A 54 5.72 19.81 6.73
C ILE A 54 6.87 19.40 7.66
N LEU A 55 7.51 18.26 7.41
CA LEU A 55 8.67 17.82 8.19
C LEU A 55 9.82 18.83 8.13
N GLU A 56 10.13 19.36 6.96
CA GLU A 56 11.18 20.39 6.82
C GLU A 56 10.80 21.67 7.58
N THR A 57 9.53 22.07 7.55
CA THR A 57 9.04 23.23 8.31
C THR A 57 9.12 23.00 9.83
N GLN A 58 8.86 21.76 10.28
CA GLN A 58 8.96 21.39 11.69
C GLN A 58 10.40 21.19 12.16
N ASN A 59 11.36 21.02 11.24
CA ASN A 59 12.77 20.85 11.54
C ASN A 59 13.46 22.18 11.89
N ILE A 60 12.96 22.88 12.92
CA ILE A 60 13.40 24.22 13.34
C ILE A 60 14.89 24.26 13.71
N ASN A 61 15.45 23.12 14.15
CA ASN A 61 16.86 23.01 14.56
C ASN A 61 17.80 22.62 13.41
N ASP A 62 17.32 22.59 12.17
CA ASP A 62 18.08 22.21 10.97
C ASP A 62 18.83 20.87 11.14
N CYS A 63 18.15 19.88 11.73
CA CYS A 63 18.73 18.56 11.95
C CYS A 63 18.90 17.85 10.59
N LYS A 64 20.14 17.68 10.15
CA LYS A 64 20.48 17.00 8.88
C LYS A 64 19.86 15.61 8.75
N LEU A 65 19.72 14.88 9.86
CA LEU A 65 19.10 13.56 9.87
C LEU A 65 17.61 13.63 9.49
N ILE A 66 16.86 14.59 10.03
CA ILE A 66 15.43 14.77 9.73
C ILE A 66 15.23 15.10 8.25
N THR A 67 16.06 15.99 7.70
CA THR A 67 16.05 16.31 6.27
C THR A 67 16.37 15.10 5.38
N TRP A 68 17.36 14.29 5.75
CA TRP A 68 17.66 13.04 5.04
C TRP A 68 16.50 12.05 5.09
N LEU A 69 15.89 11.85 6.25
CA LEU A 69 14.70 11.00 6.41
C LEU A 69 13.52 11.53 5.58
N GLY A 70 13.35 12.84 5.50
CA GLY A 70 12.36 13.49 4.65
C GLY A 70 12.57 13.21 3.16
N LYS A 71 13.82 13.16 2.68
CA LYS A 71 14.11 12.76 1.29
C LYS A 71 13.83 11.28 1.04
N LEU A 72 14.17 10.40 1.99
CA LEU A 72 13.82 8.98 1.92
C LEU A 72 12.30 8.76 1.91
N LEU A 73 11.55 9.63 2.59
CA LEU A 73 10.09 9.59 2.59
C LEU A 73 9.50 9.80 1.18
N ILE A 74 10.03 10.77 0.42
CA ILE A 74 9.63 10.99 -0.98
C ILE A 74 9.92 9.76 -1.82
N LEU A 75 11.11 9.18 -1.66
CA LEU A 75 11.51 7.97 -2.39
C LEU A 75 10.57 6.80 -2.09
N ALA A 76 10.20 6.61 -0.82
CA ALA A 76 9.22 5.61 -0.42
C ALA A 76 7.86 5.86 -1.09
N GLY A 77 7.35 7.10 -1.08
CA GLY A 77 6.10 7.46 -1.77
C GLY A 77 6.12 7.19 -3.27
N PHE A 78 7.25 7.43 -3.93
CA PHE A 78 7.43 7.12 -5.35
C PHE A 78 7.39 5.61 -5.63
N PHE A 79 8.11 4.80 -4.86
CA PHE A 79 8.07 3.34 -4.99
C PHE A 79 6.70 2.75 -4.64
N MET A 80 5.98 3.32 -3.68
CA MET A 80 4.60 2.95 -3.40
C MET A 80 3.71 3.12 -4.64
N CYS A 81 3.85 4.25 -5.33
CA CYS A 81 3.12 4.51 -6.57
C CYS A 81 3.45 3.49 -7.65
N ILE A 82 4.74 3.21 -7.89
CA ILE A 82 5.18 2.17 -8.84
C ILE A 82 4.59 0.81 -8.47
N GLY A 83 4.63 0.42 -7.20
CA GLY A 83 4.07 -0.84 -6.72
C GLY A 83 2.57 -0.95 -6.96
N LEU A 84 1.82 0.13 -6.68
CA LEU A 84 0.38 0.19 -6.99
C LEU A 84 0.09 0.08 -8.48
N PHE A 85 0.88 0.73 -9.35
CA PHE A 85 0.74 0.56 -10.80
C PHE A 85 1.03 -0.89 -11.24
N GLY A 86 2.04 -1.53 -10.65
CA GLY A 86 2.35 -2.95 -10.91
C GLY A 86 1.18 -3.87 -10.54
N ILE A 87 0.59 -3.68 -9.37
CA ILE A 87 -0.61 -4.41 -8.93
C ILE A 87 -1.81 -4.12 -9.84
N ALA A 88 -2.04 -2.85 -10.17
CA ALA A 88 -3.20 -2.39 -10.95
C ALA A 88 -3.19 -2.93 -12.38
N THR A 89 -2.01 -3.05 -12.98
CA THR A 89 -1.83 -3.54 -14.36
C THR A 89 -1.77 -5.06 -14.43
N ASN A 90 -1.45 -5.73 -13.32
CA ASN A 90 -1.32 -7.19 -13.26
C ASN A 90 -2.14 -7.77 -12.09
N PRO A 91 -3.48 -7.63 -12.05
CA PRO A 91 -4.28 -8.23 -10.99
C PRO A 91 -4.27 -9.77 -11.09
N THR A 92 -4.07 -10.47 -9.97
CA THR A 92 -3.90 -11.94 -9.93
C THR A 92 -5.13 -12.73 -10.34
N GLY A 93 -6.32 -12.11 -10.26
CA GLY A 93 -7.56 -12.70 -10.74
C GLY A 93 -7.64 -12.79 -12.27
N HIS A 94 -6.77 -12.09 -13.01
CA HIS A 94 -6.85 -12.05 -14.47
C HIS A 94 -6.40 -13.37 -15.10
N LEU A 95 -7.29 -14.07 -15.80
CA LEU A 95 -6.94 -15.28 -16.54
C LEU A 95 -6.49 -14.97 -17.96
N ARG A 96 -5.29 -15.44 -18.32
CA ARG A 96 -4.81 -15.40 -19.71
C ARG A 96 -5.17 -16.68 -20.46
N ARG A 97 -5.72 -16.53 -21.67
CA ARG A 97 -6.11 -17.65 -22.56
C ARG A 97 -4.93 -18.39 -23.18
N ASP A 98 -3.76 -17.78 -23.24
CA ASP A 98 -2.54 -18.34 -23.83
C ASP A 98 -1.72 -19.20 -22.84
N GLY A 99 -2.18 -19.38 -21.61
CA GLY A 99 -1.52 -20.16 -20.57
C GLY A 99 -0.34 -19.47 -19.89
N SER A 100 0.09 -18.28 -20.32
CA SER A 100 1.28 -17.57 -19.82
C SER A 100 1.08 -16.77 -18.52
N TRP A 101 0.17 -17.21 -17.64
CA TRP A 101 -0.26 -16.47 -16.45
C TRP A 101 0.87 -16.17 -15.46
N THR A 102 1.72 -17.15 -15.16
CA THR A 102 2.74 -17.05 -14.11
C THR A 102 3.74 -15.91 -14.38
N TRP A 103 4.36 -15.90 -15.57
CA TRP A 103 5.42 -14.93 -15.88
C TRP A 103 4.91 -13.56 -16.31
N VAL A 104 3.70 -13.49 -16.85
CA VAL A 104 3.15 -12.25 -17.43
C VAL A 104 2.22 -11.53 -16.45
N VAL A 105 1.55 -12.25 -15.55
CA VAL A 105 0.63 -11.68 -14.57
C VAL A 105 1.20 -11.80 -13.16
N LEU A 106 1.44 -13.03 -12.70
CA LEU A 106 1.76 -13.27 -11.29
C LEU A 106 3.12 -12.67 -10.89
N VAL A 107 4.19 -12.89 -11.65
CA VAL A 107 5.52 -12.37 -11.27
C VAL A 107 5.55 -10.84 -11.22
N PRO A 108 5.08 -10.10 -12.26
CA PRO A 108 4.95 -8.65 -12.18
C PRO A 108 4.05 -8.19 -11.02
N HIS A 109 2.96 -8.92 -10.75
CA HIS A 109 2.10 -8.65 -9.59
C HIS A 109 2.86 -8.74 -8.27
N LEU A 110 3.57 -9.85 -8.04
CA LEU A 110 4.33 -10.09 -6.81
C LEU A 110 5.43 -9.02 -6.62
N LEU A 111 6.10 -8.61 -7.70
CA LEU A 111 7.05 -7.50 -7.66
C LEU A 111 6.37 -6.16 -7.30
N GLY A 112 5.21 -5.87 -7.89
CA GLY A 112 4.41 -4.70 -7.56
C GLY A 112 3.96 -4.69 -6.10
N ALA A 113 3.42 -5.82 -5.62
CA ALA A 113 2.96 -6.01 -4.25
C ALA A 113 4.11 -5.91 -3.24
N ALA A 114 5.22 -6.60 -3.49
CA ALA A 114 6.41 -6.50 -2.64
C ALA A 114 6.92 -5.06 -2.57
N THR A 115 6.98 -4.35 -3.71
CA THR A 115 7.39 -2.95 -3.77
C THR A 115 6.44 -2.07 -2.95
N PHE A 116 5.12 -2.19 -3.15
CA PHE A 116 4.13 -1.39 -2.43
C PHE A 116 4.12 -1.69 -0.91
N PHE A 117 4.10 -2.96 -0.50
CA PHE A 117 4.08 -3.32 0.92
C PHE A 117 5.37 -2.91 1.63
N SER A 118 6.54 -3.19 1.05
CA SER A 118 7.82 -2.80 1.67
C SER A 118 7.97 -1.28 1.77
N SER A 119 7.65 -0.54 0.71
CA SER A 119 7.75 0.93 0.71
C SER A 119 6.70 1.58 1.62
N SER A 120 5.50 1.02 1.74
CA SER A 120 4.48 1.51 2.68
C SER A 120 4.86 1.29 4.14
N ILE A 121 5.33 0.09 4.50
CA ILE A 121 5.85 -0.19 5.86
C ILE A 121 7.07 0.68 6.14
N GLY A 122 7.98 0.82 5.18
CA GLY A 122 9.15 1.70 5.29
C GLY A 122 8.77 3.16 5.51
N MET A 123 7.78 3.67 4.77
CA MET A 123 7.22 5.01 4.94
C MET A 123 6.64 5.20 6.35
N MET A 124 5.87 4.24 6.85
CA MET A 124 5.35 4.27 8.22
C MET A 124 6.47 4.31 9.26
N ALA A 125 7.52 3.50 9.07
CA ALA A 125 8.68 3.48 9.95
C ALA A 125 9.43 4.83 9.94
N LEU A 126 9.68 5.39 8.75
CA LEU A 126 10.31 6.70 8.58
C LEU A 126 9.51 7.80 9.29
N LEU A 127 8.19 7.86 9.08
CA LEU A 127 7.35 8.88 9.71
C LEU A 127 7.20 8.68 11.21
N THR A 128 7.13 7.44 11.70
CA THR A 128 7.09 7.16 13.14
C THR A 128 8.39 7.60 13.79
N PHE A 129 9.53 7.32 13.15
CA PHE A 129 10.84 7.69 13.64
C PHE A 129 11.09 9.21 13.61
N THR A 130 10.70 9.90 12.53
CA THR A 130 10.79 11.37 12.50
C THR A 130 9.89 12.03 13.55
N THR A 131 8.71 11.47 13.81
CA THR A 131 7.83 11.92 14.91
C THR A 131 8.55 11.82 16.26
N PHE A 132 9.22 10.69 16.51
CA PHE A 132 10.01 10.50 17.73
C PHE A 132 11.14 11.53 17.87
N LEU A 133 11.80 11.90 16.77
CA LEU A 133 12.88 12.89 16.79
C LEU A 133 12.35 14.32 17.01
N LEU A 134 11.29 14.71 16.31
CA LEU A 134 10.72 16.07 16.36
C LEU A 134 10.08 16.39 17.71
N GLU A 135 9.49 15.40 18.37
CA GLU A 135 8.68 15.60 19.58
C GLU A 135 9.50 15.52 20.88
N ARG A 136 10.84 15.44 20.79
CA ARG A 136 11.68 15.42 22.00
C ARG A 136 11.58 16.74 22.77
N PRO A 137 11.53 16.71 24.12
CA PRO A 137 11.65 15.53 24.99
C PRO A 137 10.35 14.73 25.20
N ASN A 138 9.19 15.22 24.74
CA ASN A 138 7.86 14.60 24.91
C ASN A 138 7.56 13.53 23.84
N TRP A 139 8.51 12.61 23.63
CA TRP A 139 8.44 11.63 22.53
C TRP A 139 7.34 10.57 22.72
N LEU A 140 6.87 10.31 23.94
CA LEU A 140 5.74 9.42 24.26
C LEU A 140 4.37 10.11 24.12
N ASN A 141 4.19 10.95 23.11
CA ASN A 141 2.89 11.56 22.85
C ASN A 141 1.93 10.60 22.13
N ARG A 142 0.64 10.95 22.12
CA ARG A 142 -0.42 10.14 21.51
C ARG A 142 -0.18 9.84 20.02
N LEU A 143 0.42 10.77 19.28
CA LEU A 143 0.70 10.59 17.86
C LEU A 143 1.75 9.52 17.65
N PHE A 144 2.90 9.60 18.36
CA PHE A 144 3.95 8.59 18.29
C PHE A 144 3.43 7.20 18.65
N VAL A 145 2.73 7.07 19.79
CA VAL A 145 2.18 5.78 20.24
C VAL A 145 1.22 5.21 19.20
N SER A 146 0.30 6.02 18.67
CA SER A 146 -0.64 5.56 17.63
C SER A 146 0.08 5.06 16.37
N ARG A 147 1.08 5.81 15.87
CA ARG A 147 1.86 5.44 14.69
C ARG A 147 2.67 4.18 14.91
N ALA A 148 3.31 4.04 16.07
CA ALA A 148 4.07 2.86 16.45
C ALA A 148 3.17 1.61 16.54
N THR A 149 2.00 1.69 17.19
CA THR A 149 1.06 0.57 17.27
C THR A 149 0.57 0.14 15.88
N ILE A 150 0.21 1.10 15.02
CA ILE A 150 -0.25 0.80 13.66
C ILE A 150 0.88 0.15 12.84
N LEU A 151 2.11 0.67 12.92
CA LEU A 151 3.29 0.10 12.28
C LEU A 151 3.54 -1.35 12.72
N MET A 152 3.42 -1.66 14.01
CA MET A 152 3.55 -3.03 14.50
C MET A 152 2.50 -3.96 13.88
N GLY A 153 1.27 -3.48 13.69
CA GLY A 153 0.23 -4.20 12.96
C GLY A 153 0.61 -4.47 11.50
N SER A 154 1.16 -3.48 10.79
CA SER A 154 1.62 -3.66 9.41
C SER A 154 2.81 -4.62 9.30
N LEU A 155 3.74 -4.59 10.26
CA LEU A 155 4.87 -5.53 10.33
C LEU A 155 4.40 -6.96 10.55
N LEU A 156 3.42 -7.17 11.44
CA LEU A 156 2.77 -8.47 11.62
C LEU A 156 2.07 -8.92 10.33
N GLY A 157 1.34 -8.02 9.67
CA GLY A 157 0.70 -8.31 8.38
C GLY A 157 1.72 -8.73 7.32
N GLY A 158 2.85 -8.03 7.22
CA GLY A 158 3.97 -8.38 6.34
C GLY A 158 4.55 -9.76 6.63
N LEU A 159 4.74 -10.09 7.92
CA LEU A 159 5.20 -11.42 8.32
C LEU A 159 4.21 -12.52 7.91
N LEU A 160 2.91 -12.30 8.10
CA LEU A 160 1.87 -13.25 7.70
C LEU A 160 1.79 -13.44 6.18
N VAL A 161 2.00 -12.37 5.40
CA VAL A 161 2.14 -12.47 3.93
C VAL A 161 3.30 -13.39 3.57
N LEU A 162 4.48 -13.19 4.17
CA LEU A 162 5.68 -13.97 3.86
C LEU A 162 5.55 -15.45 4.24
N VAL A 163 4.96 -15.73 5.40
CA VAL A 163 4.81 -17.11 5.91
C VAL A 163 3.69 -17.87 5.17
N GLY A 164 2.62 -17.18 4.77
CA GLY A 164 1.49 -17.81 4.09
C GLY A 164 1.60 -17.86 2.56
N LEU A 165 2.68 -17.34 1.97
CA LEU A 165 2.85 -17.31 0.51
C LEU A 165 3.19 -18.73 0.01
N PRO A 166 2.49 -19.26 -1.01
CA PRO A 166 2.80 -20.59 -1.54
C PRO A 166 4.21 -20.66 -2.11
N ALA A 167 4.82 -21.85 -2.03
CA ALA A 167 6.08 -22.10 -2.70
C ALA A 167 5.94 -21.91 -4.22
N LEU A 168 7.05 -21.55 -4.90
CA LEU A 168 7.05 -21.41 -6.36
C LEU A 168 6.70 -22.70 -7.12
N SER A 169 6.76 -23.86 -6.46
CA SER A 169 6.30 -25.13 -7.01
C SER A 169 4.78 -25.30 -6.97
N GLU A 170 4.06 -24.49 -6.20
CA GLU A 170 2.62 -24.61 -5.94
C GLU A 170 1.78 -23.46 -6.54
N VAL A 171 2.41 -22.49 -7.19
CA VAL A 171 1.77 -21.29 -7.76
C VAL A 171 0.80 -21.58 -8.90
N GLU A 172 0.88 -22.73 -9.57
CA GLU A 172 -0.19 -23.14 -10.51
C GLU A 172 -1.54 -23.29 -9.80
N GLY A 173 -1.54 -23.65 -8.50
CA GLY A 173 -2.75 -23.69 -7.69
C GLY A 173 -3.35 -22.30 -7.42
N LEU A 174 -2.63 -21.21 -7.70
CA LEU A 174 -3.14 -19.84 -7.63
C LEU A 174 -3.69 -19.33 -8.97
N LYS A 175 -3.72 -20.15 -10.02
CA LYS A 175 -4.25 -19.72 -11.31
C LYS A 175 -5.78 -19.52 -11.22
N PRO A 176 -6.34 -18.45 -11.82
CA PRO A 176 -7.79 -18.25 -11.83
C PRO A 176 -8.53 -19.33 -12.62
N SER A 177 -9.77 -19.62 -12.22
CA SER A 177 -10.68 -20.50 -12.96
C SER A 177 -11.17 -19.83 -14.25
N PRO A 178 -11.33 -20.57 -15.37
CA PRO A 178 -11.94 -20.07 -16.59
C PRO A 178 -13.41 -19.69 -16.47
N ASP A 179 -14.15 -20.39 -15.61
CA ASP A 179 -15.61 -20.35 -15.55
C ASP A 179 -16.13 -19.72 -14.25
N HIS A 180 -15.30 -18.88 -13.61
CA HIS A 180 -15.49 -18.29 -12.27
C HIS A 180 -15.17 -19.25 -11.12
N GLY A 181 -15.12 -18.70 -9.90
CA GLY A 181 -14.74 -19.41 -8.68
C GLY A 181 -13.23 -19.45 -8.44
N ARG A 182 -12.80 -18.84 -7.34
CA ARG A 182 -11.40 -18.88 -6.88
C ARG A 182 -11.24 -19.90 -5.78
N VAL A 183 -10.33 -20.86 -5.97
CA VAL A 183 -9.93 -21.83 -4.95
C VAL A 183 -8.50 -21.52 -4.55
N TYR A 184 -8.26 -21.42 -3.25
CA TYR A 184 -6.93 -21.12 -2.74
C TYR A 184 -6.23 -22.37 -2.20
N PRO A 185 -4.93 -22.56 -2.49
CA PRO A 185 -4.12 -23.59 -1.85
C PRO A 185 -4.15 -23.46 -0.31
N PRO A 186 -4.03 -24.58 0.44
CA PRO A 186 -3.93 -24.53 1.90
C PRO A 186 -2.83 -23.56 2.38
N GLY A 187 -3.07 -22.83 3.46
CA GLY A 187 -2.10 -21.91 4.07
C GLY A 187 -2.12 -20.47 3.51
N THR A 188 -2.62 -20.26 2.29
CA THR A 188 -2.76 -18.93 1.66
C THR A 188 -3.65 -17.96 2.43
N THR A 189 -4.59 -18.48 3.22
CA THR A 189 -5.50 -17.65 4.05
C THR A 189 -4.73 -16.74 5.01
N TRP A 190 -3.57 -17.18 5.53
CA TRP A 190 -2.71 -16.34 6.37
C TRP A 190 -2.08 -15.19 5.57
N SER A 191 -1.70 -15.46 4.34
CA SER A 191 -1.14 -14.44 3.45
C SER A 191 -2.20 -13.43 3.01
N ALA A 192 -3.41 -13.89 2.65
CA ALA A 192 -4.54 -13.02 2.38
C ALA A 192 -4.89 -12.17 3.62
N PHE A 193 -4.96 -12.77 4.81
CA PHE A 193 -5.17 -12.04 6.06
C PHE A 193 -4.10 -10.95 6.29
N GLY A 194 -2.83 -11.30 6.06
CA GLY A 194 -1.70 -10.38 6.16
C GLY A 194 -1.84 -9.18 5.22
N GLU A 195 -2.23 -9.40 3.96
CA GLU A 195 -2.50 -8.34 2.98
C GLU A 195 -3.60 -7.39 3.49
N TRP A 196 -4.74 -7.93 3.94
CA TRP A 196 -5.82 -7.11 4.50
C TRP A 196 -5.37 -6.32 5.73
N LEU A 197 -4.58 -6.93 6.61
CA LEU A 197 -4.04 -6.26 7.79
C LEU A 197 -3.12 -5.10 7.40
N ILE A 198 -2.22 -5.28 6.42
CA ILE A 198 -1.34 -4.21 5.90
C ILE A 198 -2.20 -3.07 5.34
N VAL A 199 -3.19 -3.37 4.50
CA VAL A 199 -4.02 -2.32 3.87
C VAL A 199 -4.84 -1.54 4.91
N LEU A 200 -5.45 -2.23 5.87
CA LEU A 200 -6.22 -1.58 6.94
C LEU A 200 -5.32 -0.73 7.85
N THR A 201 -4.18 -1.26 8.27
CA THR A 201 -3.21 -0.50 9.07
C THR A 201 -2.65 0.68 8.29
N PHE A 202 -2.42 0.55 6.98
CA PHE A 202 -2.03 1.65 6.12
C PHE A 202 -3.08 2.75 6.05
N MET A 203 -4.36 2.41 5.86
CA MET A 203 -5.45 3.40 5.89
C MET A 203 -5.51 4.13 7.24
N LEU A 204 -5.39 3.41 8.35
CA LEU A 204 -5.33 4.00 9.69
C LEU A 204 -4.11 4.89 9.88
N PHE A 205 -2.95 4.49 9.35
CA PHE A 205 -1.73 5.28 9.42
C PHE A 205 -1.88 6.61 8.67
N VAL A 206 -2.44 6.58 7.47
CA VAL A 206 -2.73 7.78 6.66
C VAL A 206 -3.70 8.71 7.39
N ALA A 207 -4.67 8.17 8.13
CA ALA A 207 -5.56 8.98 8.95
C ALA A 207 -4.81 9.78 10.04
N THR A 208 -3.61 9.33 10.47
CA THR A 208 -2.76 10.12 11.39
C THR A 208 -2.22 11.40 10.76
N PHE A 209 -2.35 11.59 9.44
CA PHE A 209 -1.97 12.83 8.75
C PHE A 209 -3.06 13.90 8.86
N ILE A 210 -4.31 13.52 9.15
CA ILE A 210 -5.43 14.48 9.21
C ILE A 210 -5.17 15.63 10.20
N PRO A 211 -4.72 15.39 11.45
CA PRO A 211 -4.44 16.48 12.39
C PRO A 211 -3.25 17.34 11.95
N MET A 212 -2.28 16.74 11.25
CA MET A 212 -1.10 17.43 10.73
C MET A 212 -1.51 18.39 9.62
N PHE A 213 -2.27 17.92 8.61
CA PHE A 213 -2.74 18.76 7.51
C PHE A 213 -3.70 19.85 7.97
N ARG A 214 -4.56 19.59 8.97
CA ARG A 214 -5.45 20.60 9.54
C ARG A 214 -4.72 21.79 10.20
N ARG A 215 -3.48 21.60 10.64
CA ARG A 215 -2.67 22.64 11.28
C ARG A 215 -1.74 23.38 10.31
N THR A 216 -1.61 22.89 9.08
CA THR A 216 -0.70 23.44 8.07
C THR A 216 -1.43 24.45 7.18
N LYS A 217 -0.83 25.61 6.96
CA LYS A 217 -1.27 26.58 5.95
C LYS A 217 -0.32 26.54 4.75
N ILE A 218 -0.84 26.20 3.58
CA ILE A 218 -0.08 26.20 2.32
C ILE A 218 -0.33 27.54 1.61
N THR A 219 0.74 28.25 1.27
CA THR A 219 0.68 29.50 0.50
C THR A 219 1.44 29.33 -0.81
N LEU A 220 0.75 29.48 -1.94
CA LEU A 220 1.37 29.48 -3.26
C LEU A 220 1.77 30.93 -3.60
N VAL A 221 3.06 31.19 -3.76
CA VAL A 221 3.58 32.49 -4.21
C VAL A 221 4.02 32.34 -5.67
N VAL A 222 3.44 33.17 -6.54
CA VAL A 222 3.78 33.19 -7.98
C VAL A 222 4.46 34.51 -8.28
N ASP A 223 5.78 34.47 -8.44
CA ASP A 223 6.56 35.62 -8.87
C ASP A 223 6.63 35.65 -10.39
N TYR A 224 6.04 36.67 -11.01
CA TYR A 224 6.22 36.93 -12.44
C TYR A 224 7.39 37.88 -12.63
N LYS A 225 8.41 37.46 -13.38
CA LYS A 225 9.40 38.40 -13.93
C LYS A 225 8.74 39.13 -15.10
N LYS A 226 8.67 40.46 -15.03
CA LYS A 226 8.31 41.31 -16.16
C LYS A 226 9.34 41.22 -17.27
#